data_AF-A0A382JT16-F1
#
_entry.id   AF-A0A382JT16-F1
#
_cell.length_a   1.000
_cell.length_b   1.000
_cell.length_c   1.000
_cell.angle_alpha   90.00
_cell.angle_beta   90.00
_cell.angle_gamma   90.00
#
_symmetry.space_group_name_H-M   'P 1'
#
loop_
_entity.id
_entity.type
_entity.pdbx_description
1 polymer ?
#
loop_
_entity_poly.entity_id
_entity_poly.type
_entity_poly.pdbx_seq_one_letter_code
_entity_poly.pdbx_strand_id
1 'polypeptide(L)'
;GLLMHLPALTCLGSPTVNSYRRLWDTGFWAPVYADWGYQNRTCSVRVSAPGRVEYRSVDSTHNPYLMGAGILKAFDDGLEKKLDPGEPEKQNIYEAMKAGKKVQKLPLTLGEALDRLENDDVVRGALPDEMLRVFMHYKRDEWEKFLSAVTQWDVDTYLDILP
;
A
#
# COMPACT_ATOMS: atom_id res chain seq x y z
N GLY A 1 7.16 -9.11 -9.58
CA GLY A 1 7.89 -8.05 -8.88
C GLY A 1 6.94 -7.14 -8.13
N LEU A 2 6.64 -5.95 -8.68
CA LEU A 2 5.79 -4.94 -8.02
C LEU A 2 4.50 -5.50 -7.41
N LEU A 3 3.72 -6.32 -8.13
CA LEU A 3 2.46 -6.87 -7.63
C LEU A 3 2.64 -7.80 -6.43
N MET A 4 3.71 -8.59 -6.43
CA MET A 4 4.02 -9.52 -5.34
C MET A 4 4.40 -8.76 -4.06
N HIS A 5 5.22 -7.72 -4.20
CA HIS A 5 5.71 -6.89 -3.08
C HIS A 5 4.82 -5.69 -2.77
N LEU A 6 3.68 -5.58 -3.46
CA LEU A 6 2.84 -4.40 -3.42
C LEU A 6 2.37 -4.03 -2.01
N PRO A 7 1.95 -4.99 -1.16
CA PRO A 7 1.55 -4.69 0.21
C PRO A 7 2.68 -4.10 1.07
N ALA A 8 3.91 -4.60 0.93
CA ALA A 8 5.07 -4.07 1.64
C ALA A 8 5.51 -2.70 1.10
N LEU A 9 5.48 -2.52 -0.23
CA LEU A 9 5.74 -1.23 -0.87
C LEU A 9 4.74 -0.15 -0.43
N THR A 10 3.49 -0.51 -0.15
CA THR A 10 2.48 0.44 0.38
C THR A 10 2.92 1.03 1.71
N CYS A 11 3.68 0.31 2.54
CA CYS A 11 4.23 0.88 3.78
C CYS A 11 5.21 2.03 3.50
N LEU A 12 6.04 1.91 2.45
CA LEU A 12 6.98 2.95 2.05
C LEU A 12 6.28 4.10 1.30
N GLY A 13 5.28 3.79 0.47
CA GLY A 13 4.54 4.74 -0.35
C GLY A 13 3.45 5.51 0.38
N SER A 14 2.92 4.93 1.46
CA SER A 14 1.88 5.50 2.31
C SER A 14 2.28 5.34 3.79
N PRO A 15 3.31 6.08 4.25
CA PRO A 15 4.00 5.78 5.49
C PRO A 15 3.38 6.44 6.74
N THR A 16 2.17 7.00 6.67
CA THR A 16 1.54 7.68 7.82
C THR A 16 0.19 7.06 8.15
N VAL A 17 -0.29 7.24 9.39
CA VAL A 17 -1.66 6.82 9.75
C VAL A 17 -2.73 7.47 8.87
N ASN A 18 -2.52 8.73 8.46
CA ASN A 18 -3.44 9.47 7.61
C ASN A 18 -3.45 8.97 6.15
N SER A 19 -2.34 8.39 5.68
CA SER A 19 -2.25 7.80 4.34
C SER A 19 -3.38 6.79 4.08
N TYR A 20 -3.73 5.99 5.08
CA TYR A 20 -4.72 4.93 4.95
C TYR A 20 -6.17 5.43 4.92
N ARG A 21 -6.43 6.66 5.38
CA ARG A 21 -7.73 7.30 5.15
C ARG A 21 -8.00 7.53 3.65
N ARG A 22 -6.93 7.74 2.86
CA ARG A 22 -7.00 7.82 1.40
C ARG A 22 -7.29 6.46 0.76
N LEU A 23 -6.76 5.38 1.35
CA LEU A 23 -6.89 4.00 0.85
C LEU A 23 -8.12 3.26 1.41
N TRP A 24 -8.89 3.89 2.29
CA TRP A 24 -10.01 3.24 2.96
C TRP A 24 -11.22 3.01 2.05
N ASP A 25 -11.48 3.96 1.14
CA ASP A 25 -12.65 3.93 0.26
C ASP A 25 -12.24 3.89 -1.21
N THR A 26 -12.96 3.08 -1.98
CA THR A 26 -12.81 2.99 -3.44
C THR A 26 -13.18 4.32 -4.12
N GLY A 27 -14.01 5.15 -3.48
CA GLY A 27 -14.50 6.45 -3.98
C GLY A 27 -13.44 7.53 -4.20
N PHE A 28 -12.24 7.41 -3.61
CA PHE A 28 -11.22 8.47 -3.60
C PHE A 28 -10.19 8.40 -4.72
N TRP A 29 -10.43 7.59 -5.76
CA TRP A 29 -9.48 7.39 -6.88
C TRP A 29 -8.11 6.84 -6.48
N ALA A 30 -7.99 6.37 -5.23
CA ALA A 30 -6.84 5.67 -4.73
C ALA A 30 -6.98 4.18 -5.02
N PRO A 31 -5.89 3.49 -5.36
CA PRO A 31 -5.97 2.06 -5.54
C PRO A 31 -6.11 1.38 -4.18
N VAL A 32 -6.92 0.33 -4.13
CA VAL A 32 -7.20 -0.42 -2.89
C VAL A 32 -6.93 -1.92 -3.04
N TYR A 33 -6.41 -2.33 -4.20
CA TYR A 33 -6.19 -3.73 -4.57
C TYR A 33 -4.84 -3.97 -5.23
N ALA A 34 -4.25 -5.14 -5.03
CA ALA A 34 -3.03 -5.53 -5.73
C ALA A 34 -3.35 -6.04 -7.15
N ASP A 35 -3.43 -5.13 -8.12
CA ASP A 35 -3.73 -5.41 -9.52
C ASP A 35 -2.96 -4.50 -10.49
N TRP A 36 -3.02 -4.83 -11.79
CA TRP A 36 -2.45 -4.02 -12.85
C TRP A 36 -3.34 -3.92 -14.08
N GLY A 37 -3.19 -2.86 -14.86
CA GLY A 37 -3.92 -2.71 -16.12
C GLY A 37 -3.37 -1.65 -17.06
N TYR A 38 -3.78 -1.72 -18.34
CA TYR A 38 -3.42 -0.74 -19.37
C TYR A 38 -4.33 0.49 -19.27
N GLN A 39 -3.75 1.68 -19.15
CA GLN A 39 -4.49 2.95 -19.00
C GLN A 39 -5.56 2.96 -17.88
N ASN A 40 -5.59 1.95 -17.02
CA ASN A 40 -6.61 1.79 -16.00
C ASN A 40 -6.18 2.55 -14.74
N ARG A 41 -6.87 3.65 -14.44
CA ARG A 41 -6.60 4.49 -13.25
C ARG A 41 -7.14 3.86 -11.95
N THR A 42 -7.89 2.78 -12.04
CA THR A 42 -8.44 2.10 -10.85
C THR A 42 -7.48 1.04 -10.29
N CYS A 43 -6.47 0.64 -11.06
CA CYS A 43 -5.47 -0.32 -10.62
C CYS A 43 -4.37 0.29 -9.75
N SER A 44 -3.69 -0.52 -8.94
CA SER A 44 -2.47 -0.12 -8.21
C SER A 44 -1.28 0.11 -9.13
N VAL A 45 -1.15 -0.71 -10.19
CA VAL A 45 -0.08 -0.61 -11.17
C VAL A 45 -0.67 -0.30 -12.54
N ARG A 46 -0.38 0.88 -13.09
CA ARG A 46 -0.89 1.28 -14.40
C ARG A 46 0.21 1.31 -15.44
N VAL A 47 0.02 0.59 -16.54
CA VAL A 47 0.84 0.77 -17.75
C VAL A 47 0.26 1.92 -18.55
N SER A 48 0.91 3.09 -18.48
CA SER A 48 0.39 4.34 -19.04
C SER A 48 0.93 4.68 -20.42
N ALA A 49 1.97 4.00 -20.88
CA ALA A 49 2.55 4.10 -22.21
C ALA A 49 3.54 2.94 -22.41
N PRO A 50 3.94 2.61 -23.65
CA PRO A 50 5.05 1.69 -23.89
C PRO A 50 6.29 2.09 -23.07
N GLY A 51 6.86 1.12 -22.35
CA GLY A 51 8.04 1.34 -21.50
C GLY A 51 7.80 2.10 -20.19
N ARG A 52 6.55 2.46 -19.84
CA ARG A 52 6.24 3.22 -18.61
C ARG A 52 5.20 2.51 -17.74
N VAL A 53 5.61 2.26 -16.50
CA VAL A 53 4.76 1.75 -15.41
C VAL A 53 4.59 2.82 -14.35
N GLU A 54 3.37 2.97 -13.84
CA GLU A 54 3.01 3.88 -12.75
C GLU A 54 2.58 3.06 -11.52
N TYR A 55 3.27 3.26 -10.41
CA TYR A 55 2.86 2.77 -9.09
C TYR A 55 1.97 3.83 -8.42
N ARG A 56 0.75 3.44 -8.02
CA ARG A 56 -0.30 4.41 -7.60
C ARG A 56 -0.63 4.35 -6.10
N SER A 57 -0.15 3.33 -5.39
CA SER A 57 -0.34 3.15 -3.95
C SER A 57 0.66 3.98 -3.14
N VAL A 58 0.79 5.25 -3.51
CA VAL A 58 1.72 6.23 -2.94
C VAL A 58 1.01 7.55 -2.71
N ASP A 59 1.37 8.28 -1.66
CA ASP A 59 0.92 9.65 -1.40
C ASP A 59 2.09 10.62 -1.21
N SER A 60 1.85 11.92 -1.07
CA SER A 60 2.90 12.94 -1.02
C SER A 60 3.76 12.93 0.24
N THR A 61 3.44 12.11 1.25
CA THR A 61 4.21 12.01 2.50
C THR A 61 5.35 10.99 2.41
N HIS A 62 5.43 10.20 1.34
CA HIS A 62 6.50 9.22 1.15
C HIS A 62 7.88 9.87 1.05
N ASN A 63 8.89 9.13 1.51
CA ASN A 63 10.27 9.47 1.21
C ASN A 63 10.62 8.94 -0.20
N PRO A 64 10.94 9.82 -1.18
CA PRO A 64 11.15 9.40 -2.57
C PRO A 64 12.35 8.45 -2.74
N TYR A 65 13.36 8.55 -1.87
CA TYR A 65 14.53 7.69 -1.92
C TYR A 65 14.20 6.27 -1.45
N LEU A 66 13.47 6.15 -0.33
CA LEU A 66 13.06 4.83 0.19
C LEU A 66 12.09 4.14 -0.77
N MET A 67 11.13 4.90 -1.30
CA MET A 67 10.18 4.37 -2.29
C MET A 67 10.90 3.92 -3.57
N GLY A 68 11.82 4.74 -4.09
CA GLY A 68 12.62 4.39 -5.26
C GLY A 68 13.44 3.11 -5.05
N ALA A 69 14.11 2.99 -3.91
CA ALA A 69 14.87 1.78 -3.55
C ALA A 69 13.97 0.54 -3.49
N GLY A 70 12.81 0.64 -2.82
CA GLY A 70 11.84 -0.45 -2.74
C GLY A 70 11.32 -0.90 -4.10
N ILE A 71 10.94 0.05 -4.97
CA ILE A 71 10.48 -0.24 -6.34
C ILE A 71 11.56 -0.98 -7.14
N LEU A 72 12.82 -0.51 -7.06
CA LEU A 72 13.92 -1.14 -7.80
C LEU A 72 14.15 -2.59 -7.33
N LYS A 73 14.14 -2.83 -6.01
CA LYS A 73 14.25 -4.20 -5.47
C LYS A 73 13.08 -5.10 -5.88
N ALA A 74 11.86 -4.58 -5.87
CA ALA A 74 10.70 -5.33 -6.33
C ALA A 74 10.75 -5.62 -7.85
N PHE A 75 11.32 -4.73 -8.67
CA PHE A 75 11.55 -5.02 -10.08
C PHE A 75 12.62 -6.09 -10.27
N ASP A 76 13.75 -5.95 -9.61
CA ASP A 76 14.88 -6.89 -9.64
C ASP A 76 14.41 -8.32 -9.34
N ASP A 77 13.73 -8.52 -8.21
CA ASP A 77 13.17 -9.81 -7.81
C ASP A 77 12.21 -10.39 -8.86
N GLY A 78 11.35 -9.54 -9.43
CA GLY A 78 10.42 -9.94 -10.48
C GLY A 78 11.10 -10.40 -11.76
N LEU A 79 12.18 -9.74 -12.15
CA LEU A 79 12.96 -10.07 -13.34
C LEU A 79 13.77 -11.34 -13.12
N GLU A 80 14.46 -11.47 -11.99
CA GLU A 80 15.26 -12.65 -11.64
C GLU A 80 14.40 -13.92 -11.60
N LYS A 81 13.26 -13.86 -10.90
CA LYS A 81 12.34 -15.00 -10.76
C LYS A 81 11.38 -15.17 -11.94
N LYS A 82 11.42 -14.28 -12.94
CA LYS A 82 10.53 -14.27 -14.11
C LYS A 82 9.05 -14.37 -13.71
N LEU A 83 8.66 -13.57 -12.72
CA LEU A 83 7.30 -13.62 -12.17
C LEU A 83 6.27 -13.17 -13.21
N ASP A 84 5.23 -13.97 -13.38
CA ASP A 84 4.06 -13.62 -14.19
C ASP A 84 3.16 -12.63 -13.42
N PRO A 85 2.91 -11.41 -13.93
CA PRO A 85 1.98 -10.47 -13.30
C PRO A 85 0.50 -10.88 -13.47
N GLY A 86 0.22 -11.94 -14.23
CA GLY A 86 -1.13 -12.38 -14.57
C GLY A 86 -1.81 -11.46 -15.59
N GLU A 87 -3.08 -11.72 -15.85
CA GLU A 87 -3.86 -10.96 -16.83
C GLU A 87 -4.12 -9.51 -16.36
N PRO A 88 -4.05 -8.53 -17.27
CA PRO A 88 -4.37 -7.15 -16.96
C PRO A 88 -5.86 -7.00 -16.62
N GLU A 89 -6.15 -6.17 -15.63
CA GLU A 89 -7.51 -5.77 -15.28
C GLU A 89 -8.08 -4.83 -16.36
N LYS A 90 -9.17 -5.30 -16.98
CA LYS A 90 -9.88 -4.61 -18.06
C LYS A 90 -11.11 -3.88 -17.54
N GLN A 91 -11.67 -4.33 -16.43
CA GLN A 91 -12.86 -3.75 -15.84
C GLN A 91 -12.49 -2.60 -14.92
N ASN A 92 -13.46 -1.72 -14.68
CA ASN A 92 -13.36 -0.86 -13.51
C ASN A 92 -13.51 -1.76 -12.27
N ILE A 93 -12.73 -1.49 -11.23
CA ILE A 93 -12.71 -2.28 -10.00
C ILE A 93 -14.10 -2.45 -9.35
N TYR A 94 -14.98 -1.46 -9.47
CA TYR A 94 -16.36 -1.55 -9.00
C TYR A 94 -17.14 -2.67 -9.69
N GLU A 95 -16.93 -2.84 -11.00
CA GLU A 95 -17.57 -3.87 -11.80
C GLU A 95 -16.96 -5.24 -11.50
N ALA A 96 -15.63 -5.29 -11.34
CA ALA A 96 -14.91 -6.51 -11.00
C ALA A 96 -15.32 -7.08 -9.63
N MET A 97 -15.50 -6.20 -8.62
CA MET A 97 -16.04 -6.60 -7.31
C MET A 97 -17.47 -7.13 -7.43
N LYS A 98 -18.34 -6.44 -8.19
CA LYS A 98 -19.74 -6.86 -8.40
C LYS A 98 -19.82 -8.20 -9.14
N ALA A 99 -18.85 -8.51 -9.99
CA ALA A 99 -18.71 -9.79 -10.68
C ALA A 99 -18.15 -10.92 -9.79
N GLY A 100 -17.88 -10.67 -8.51
CA GLY A 100 -17.44 -11.68 -7.55
C GLY A 100 -15.94 -11.99 -7.59
N LYS A 101 -15.12 -11.12 -8.21
CA LYS A 101 -13.67 -11.30 -8.22
C LYS A 101 -13.11 -11.18 -6.80
N LYS A 102 -12.44 -12.22 -6.32
CA LYS A 102 -11.65 -12.14 -5.08
C LYS A 102 -10.37 -11.37 -5.41
N VAL A 103 -10.25 -10.15 -4.90
CA VAL A 103 -9.06 -9.33 -5.09
C VAL A 103 -8.40 -9.09 -3.74
N GLN A 104 -7.08 -9.27 -3.67
CA GLN A 104 -6.33 -9.03 -2.46
C GLN A 104 -6.30 -7.53 -2.19
N LYS A 105 -6.88 -7.13 -1.05
CA LYS A 105 -6.86 -5.74 -0.61
C LYS A 105 -5.45 -5.32 -0.22
N LEU A 106 -5.16 -4.04 -0.45
CA LEU A 106 -4.01 -3.40 0.16
C LEU A 106 -4.18 -3.30 1.68
N PRO A 107 -3.07 -3.12 2.41
CA PRO A 107 -3.15 -2.79 3.82
C PRO A 107 -4.07 -1.59 4.05
N LEU A 108 -5.03 -1.75 4.96
CA LEU A 108 -6.02 -0.70 5.27
C LEU A 108 -5.63 0.15 6.48
N THR A 109 -4.51 -0.16 7.12
CA THR A 109 -3.96 0.57 8.26
C THR A 109 -2.44 0.60 8.18
N LEU A 110 -1.83 1.58 8.88
CA LEU A 110 -0.37 1.64 9.01
C LEU A 110 0.17 0.40 9.71
N GLY A 111 -0.55 -0.11 10.74
CA GLY A 111 -0.19 -1.33 11.44
C GLY A 111 -0.06 -2.54 10.50
N GLU A 112 -1.09 -2.80 9.68
CA GLU A 112 -1.05 -3.90 8.71
C GLU A 112 0.09 -3.72 7.70
N ALA A 113 0.31 -2.49 7.20
CA ALA A 113 1.38 -2.25 6.24
C ALA A 113 2.77 -2.50 6.82
N LEU A 114 2.99 -2.15 8.09
CA LEU A 114 4.21 -2.47 8.82
C LEU A 114 4.40 -3.98 8.95
N ASP A 115 3.34 -4.74 9.24
CA ASP A 115 3.41 -6.20 9.27
C ASP A 115 3.76 -6.78 7.89
N ARG A 116 3.20 -6.21 6.81
CA ARG A 116 3.55 -6.63 5.44
C ARG A 116 5.01 -6.35 5.12
N LEU A 117 5.53 -5.18 5.49
CA LEU A 117 6.93 -4.84 5.29
C LEU A 117 7.85 -5.77 6.10
N GLU A 118 7.52 -6.06 7.35
CA GLU A 118 8.31 -6.93 8.23
C GLU A 118 8.48 -8.35 7.65
N ASN A 119 7.46 -8.84 6.95
CA ASN A 119 7.43 -10.17 6.33
C ASN A 119 7.88 -10.19 4.86
N ASP A 120 8.38 -9.08 4.31
CA ASP A 120 8.85 -8.99 2.92
C ASP A 120 10.36 -8.74 2.87
N ASP A 121 11.14 -9.81 2.75
CA ASP A 121 12.61 -9.74 2.76
C ASP A 121 13.18 -8.94 1.57
N VAL A 122 12.46 -8.87 0.43
CA VAL A 122 12.91 -8.13 -0.76
C VAL A 122 12.81 -6.63 -0.52
N VAL A 123 11.66 -6.16 -0.03
CA VAL A 123 11.46 -4.74 0.28
C VAL A 123 12.27 -4.33 1.50
N ARG A 124 12.42 -5.20 2.50
CA ARG A 124 13.34 -4.97 3.63
C ARG A 124 14.77 -4.81 3.16
N GLY A 125 15.22 -5.66 2.24
CA GLY A 125 16.54 -5.59 1.63
C GLY A 125 16.79 -4.36 0.74
N ALA A 126 15.77 -3.51 0.53
CA ALA A 126 15.98 -2.19 -0.07
C ALA A 126 16.54 -1.15 0.90
N LEU A 127 16.36 -1.36 2.22
CA LEU A 127 16.81 -0.46 3.27
C LEU A 127 18.01 -1.09 4.00
N PRO A 128 19.09 -0.34 4.28
CA PRO A 128 20.13 -0.79 5.20
C PRO A 128 19.53 -1.16 6.57
N ASP A 129 20.09 -2.16 7.24
CA ASP A 129 19.53 -2.73 8.49
C ASP A 129 19.23 -1.66 9.56
N GLU A 130 20.14 -0.71 9.75
CA GLU A 130 19.94 0.36 10.74
C GLU A 130 18.80 1.30 10.32
N MET A 131 18.68 1.61 9.03
CA MET A 131 17.60 2.43 8.50
C MET A 131 16.26 1.74 8.64
N LEU A 132 16.18 0.44 8.31
CA LEU A 132 14.96 -0.36 8.49
C LEU A 132 14.55 -0.41 9.97
N ARG A 133 15.51 -0.65 10.88
CA ARG A 133 15.26 -0.68 12.33
C ARG A 133 14.65 0.62 12.82
N VAL A 134 15.25 1.76 12.46
CA VAL A 134 14.76 3.09 12.86
C VAL A 134 13.40 3.38 12.23
N PHE A 135 13.21 3.06 10.95
CA PHE A 135 11.92 3.23 10.27
C PHE A 135 10.81 2.45 10.97
N MET A 136 11.02 1.15 11.22
CA MET A 136 10.03 0.28 11.87
C MET A 136 9.72 0.78 13.28
N HIS A 137 10.74 1.13 14.06
CA HIS A 137 10.53 1.65 15.42
C HIS A 137 9.71 2.94 15.43
N TYR A 138 10.11 3.92 14.60
CA TYR A 138 9.42 5.21 14.51
C TYR A 138 7.97 5.07 14.05
N LYS A 139 7.70 4.19 13.08
CA LYS A 139 6.36 4.00 12.52
C LYS A 139 5.44 3.15 13.39
N ARG A 140 5.97 2.19 14.15
CA ARG A 140 5.20 1.47 15.18
C ARG A 140 4.82 2.41 16.32
N ASP A 141 5.74 3.25 16.79
CA ASP A 141 5.45 4.28 17.81
C ASP A 141 4.38 5.28 17.33
N GLU A 142 4.46 5.76 16.07
CA GLU A 142 3.42 6.59 15.45
C GLU A 142 2.04 5.90 15.48
N TRP A 143 2.00 4.61 15.09
CA TRP A 143 0.77 3.82 15.04
C TRP A 143 0.16 3.60 16.44
N GLU A 144 0.97 3.25 17.43
CA GLU A 144 0.53 3.03 18.81
C GLU A 144 -0.01 4.32 19.44
N LYS A 145 0.67 5.46 19.22
CA LYS A 145 0.19 6.77 19.65
C LYS A 145 -1.16 7.11 19.03
N PHE A 146 -1.34 6.85 17.74
CA PHE A 146 -2.61 7.06 17.06
C PHE A 146 -3.73 6.21 17.67
N LEU A 147 -3.49 4.91 17.94
CA LEU A 147 -4.48 4.04 18.57
C LEU A 147 -4.88 4.48 19.99
N SER A 148 -3.95 5.11 20.72
CA SER A 148 -4.21 5.65 22.06
C SER A 148 -4.94 7.00 22.08
N ALA A 149 -5.07 7.66 20.91
CA ALA A 149 -5.63 8.99 20.83
C ALA A 149 -7.16 8.94 20.88
N VAL A 150 -7.75 9.67 21.83
CA VAL A 150 -9.20 9.94 21.86
C VAL A 150 -9.48 11.15 20.97
N THR A 151 -10.32 10.97 19.97
CA THR A 151 -10.73 12.02 19.04
C THR A 151 -12.10 12.57 19.40
N GLN A 152 -12.45 13.73 18.85
CA GLN A 152 -13.80 14.27 19.01
C GLN A 152 -14.87 13.32 18.47
N TRP A 153 -14.57 12.54 17.42
CA TRP A 153 -15.50 11.54 16.91
C TRP A 153 -15.82 10.46 17.95
N ASP A 154 -14.82 10.03 18.73
CA ASP A 154 -15.03 9.04 19.79
C ASP A 154 -15.94 9.60 20.90
N VAL A 155 -15.75 10.87 21.26
CA VAL A 155 -16.59 11.56 22.25
C VAL A 155 -18.02 11.70 21.72
N ASP A 156 -18.19 12.27 20.53
CA ASP A 156 -19.50 12.50 19.92
C ASP A 156 -20.29 11.19 19.69
N THR A 157 -19.57 10.09 19.42
CA THR A 157 -20.18 8.80 19.14
C THR A 157 -20.49 8.02 20.41
N TYR A 158 -19.60 8.01 21.41
CA TYR A 158 -19.68 7.05 22.51
C TYR A 158 -19.92 7.65 23.90
N LEU A 159 -19.81 8.98 24.08
CA LEU A 159 -19.91 9.60 25.41
C LEU A 159 -21.25 9.31 26.10
N ASP A 160 -22.34 9.40 25.35
CA ASP A 160 -23.71 9.22 25.87
C ASP A 160 -24.31 7.84 25.56
N ILE A 161 -23.55 6.95 24.90
CA ILE A 161 -24.00 5.58 24.60
C ILE A 161 -23.67 4.68 25.80
N LEU A 162 -24.71 4.20 26.47
CA LEU A 162 -24.61 3.08 27.40
C LEU A 162 -24.69 1.76 26.59
N PRO A 163 -23.88 0.74 26.93
CA PRO A 163 -23.84 -0.54 26.21
C PRO A 163 -25.17 -1.28 26.18
#